data_AF-A0A7K3UNR5-F1
#
_entry.id   AF-A0A7K3UNR5-F1
#
_cell.length_a   1.000
_cell.length_b   1.000
_cell.length_c   1.000
_cell.angle_alpha   90.00
_cell.angle_beta   90.00
_cell.angle_gamma   90.00
#
_symmetry.space_group_name_H-M   'P 1'
#
loop_
_entity.id
_entity.type
_entity.pdbx_description
1 polymer ?
#
loop_
_entity_poly.entity_id
_entity_poly.type
_entity_poly.pdbx_seq_one_letter_code
_entity_poly.pdbx_strand_id
1 'polypeptide(L)' 'MNILKIAINELVGMFIDDGALALLALALIIAVGFSVKWGLLGGSIAAGILIVGCLLILAESVARAARRKFMHR' A
#
# COMPACT_ATOMS: atom_id res chain seq x y z
N MET A 1 -9.04 0.17 -25.73
CA MET A 1 -8.00 -0.63 -25.04
C MET A 1 -7.01 0.34 -24.41
N ASN A 2 -7.23 0.71 -23.15
CA ASN A 2 -6.42 1.74 -22.50
C ASN A 2 -5.40 1.04 -21.60
N ILE A 3 -4.12 1.10 -21.97
CA ILE A 3 -3.01 0.42 -21.30
C ILE A 3 -2.98 0.75 -19.79
N LEU A 4 -3.42 1.97 -19.43
CA LEU A 4 -3.58 2.41 -18.06
C LEU A 4 -4.58 1.56 -17.26
N LYS A 5 -5.70 1.16 -17.88
CA LYS A 5 -6.73 0.33 -17.23
C LYS A 5 -6.22 -1.08 -16.96
N ILE A 6 -5.42 -1.62 -17.88
CA ILE A 6 -4.78 -2.93 -17.75
C ILE A 6 -3.75 -2.87 -16.62
N ALA A 7 -2.88 -1.86 -16.63
CA ALA A 7 -1.88 -1.67 -15.57
C ALA A 7 -2.52 -1.53 -14.18
N ILE A 8 -3.64 -0.80 -14.06
CA ILE A 8 -4.38 -0.68 -12.80
C ILE A 8 -4.98 -2.02 -12.38
N ASN A 9 -5.60 -2.76 -13.29
CA ASN A 9 -6.19 -4.06 -12.96
C ASN A 9 -5.13 -5.08 -12.55
N GLU A 10 -3.98 -5.11 -13.24
CA GLU A 10 -2.86 -5.98 -12.90
C GLU A 10 -2.28 -5.62 -11.53
N LEU A 11 -2.16 -4.33 -11.24
CA LEU A 11 -1.69 -3.82 -9.95
C LEU A 11 -2.64 -4.21 -8.81
N VAL A 12 -3.95 -4.08 -9.04
CA VAL A 12 -4.98 -4.49 -8.09
C VAL A 12 -4.99 -6.00 -7.89
N GLY A 13 -4.90 -6.79 -8.96
CA GLY A 13 -4.81 -8.25 -8.88
C GLY A 13 -3.59 -8.71 -8.07
N MET A 14 -2.45 -8.03 -8.24
CA MET A 14 -1.23 -8.35 -7.49
C MET A 14 -1.31 -7.96 -6.01
N PHE A 15 -2.00 -6.88 -5.66
CA PHE A 15 -2.25 -6.50 -4.27
C PHE A 15 -3.15 -7.49 -3.54
N ILE A 16 -4.10 -8.10 -4.27
CA ILE A 16 -5.00 -9.14 -3.77
C ILE A 16 -4.24 -10.47 -3.60
N ASP A 17 -3.35 -10.82 -4.54
CA ASP A 17 -2.47 -11.99 -4.43
C ASP A 17 -1.43 -11.86 -3.31
N ASP A 18 -0.88 -10.67 -3.09
CA ASP A 18 0.01 -10.36 -1.97
C ASP A 18 -0.78 -9.94 -0.71
N GLY A 19 -1.72 -10.78 -0.25
CA GLY A 19 -2.62 -10.47 0.87
C GLY A 19 -1.96 -9.89 2.15
N ALA A 20 -0.66 -10.11 2.36
CA ALA A 20 0.12 -9.46 3.42
C ALA A 20 0.28 -7.93 3.25
N LEU A 21 0.42 -7.43 2.03
CA LEU A 21 0.52 -5.99 1.72
C LEU A 21 -0.82 -5.28 1.93
N ALA A 22 -1.93 -5.92 1.54
CA ALA A 22 -3.27 -5.41 1.85
C ALA A 22 -3.52 -5.36 3.36
N LEU A 23 -3.08 -6.39 4.09
CA LEU A 23 -3.19 -6.45 5.54
C LEU A 23 -2.34 -5.37 6.23
N LEU A 24 -1.14 -5.08 5.71
CA LEU A 24 -0.31 -3.95 6.18
C LEU A 24 -0.98 -2.59 5.96
N ALA A 25 -1.59 -2.37 4.79
CA ALA A 25 -2.32 -1.13 4.52
C ALA A 25 -3.50 -0.96 5.47
N LEU A 26 -4.27 -2.04 5.69
CA LEU A 26 -5.38 -2.03 6.64
C LEU A 26 -4.89 -1.77 8.07
N ALA A 27 -3.82 -2.43 8.50
CA ALA A 27 -3.22 -2.24 9.82
C ALA A 27 -2.73 -0.80 10.01
N LEU A 28 -2.08 -0.21 8.99
CA LEU A 28 -1.63 1.18 9.00
C LEU A 28 -2.81 2.14 9.18
N ILE A 29 -3.89 1.97 8.39
CA ILE A 29 -5.09 2.81 8.46
C ILE A 29 -5.73 2.72 9.84
N ILE A 30 -5.88 1.50 10.38
CA ILE A 30 -6.46 1.28 11.71
C ILE A 30 -5.58 1.94 12.77
N ALA A 31 -4.27 1.70 12.77
CA ALA A 31 -3.35 2.24 13.77
C ALA A 31 -3.36 3.78 13.78
N VAL A 32 -3.28 4.40 12.61
CA VAL A 32 -3.29 5.86 12.49
C VAL A 32 -4.66 6.44 12.85
N GLY A 33 -5.74 5.83 12.37
CA GLY A 33 -7.11 6.27 12.67
C GLY A 33 -7.44 6.22 14.17
N PHE A 34 -7.05 5.15 14.86
CA PHE A 34 -7.19 5.05 16.32
C PHE A 34 -6.33 6.08 17.05
N SER A 35 -5.10 6.28 16.59
CA SER A 35 -4.19 7.26 17.18
C SER A 35 -4.74 8.68 17.09
N VAL A 36 -5.38 9.05 15.97
CA VAL A 36 -6.08 10.35 15.83
C VAL A 36 -7.30 10.42 16.74
N LYS A 37 -8.14 9.37 16.75
CA LYS A 37 -9.36 9.33 17.57
C LYS A 37 -9.07 9.52 19.07
N TRP A 38 -7.94 9.00 19.54
CA TRP A 38 -7.52 9.08 20.94
C TRP A 38 -6.68 10.32 21.25
N GLY A 39 -6.48 11.21 20.27
CA GLY A 39 -5.75 12.46 20.45
C GLY A 39 -4.23 12.30 20.55
N LEU A 40 -3.67 11.12 20.21
CA LEU A 40 -2.22 10.89 20.20
C LEU A 40 -1.53 11.58 19.02
N LEU A 41 -2.23 11.78 17.91
CA LEU A 41 -1.72 12.40 16.69
C LEU A 41 -2.65 13.52 16.22
N GLY A 42 -2.06 14.66 15.84
CA GLY A 42 -2.76 15.70 15.12
C GLY A 42 -3.15 15.25 13.71
N GLY A 43 -4.31 15.68 13.22
CA GLY A 43 -4.85 15.26 11.92
C GLY A 43 -3.88 15.45 10.74
N SER A 44 -3.14 16.56 10.74
CA SER A 44 -2.13 16.86 9.70
C SER A 44 -0.96 15.86 9.71
N ILE A 45 -0.48 15.49 10.90
CA ILE A 45 0.62 14.52 11.06
C ILE A 45 0.14 13.13 10.64
N ALA A 46 -1.06 12.75 11.07
CA ALA A 46 -1.67 11.49 10.69
C ALA A 46 -1.86 11.35 9.16
N ALA A 47 -2.30 12.43 8.49
CA ALA A 47 -2.38 12.46 7.03
C ALA A 47 -1.00 12.25 6.38
N GLY A 48 0.04 12.91 6.90
CA GLY A 48 1.42 12.70 6.45
C GLY A 48 1.89 11.25 6.61
N ILE A 49 1.63 10.65 7.77
CA ILE A 49 1.99 9.25 8.06
C ILE A 49 1.26 8.30 7.09
N LEU A 50 -0.02 8.53 6.83
CA LEU A 50 -0.79 7.71 5.88
C LEU A 50 -0.24 7.82 4.46
N ILE A 51 0.09 9.03 4.00
CA ILE A 51 0.66 9.24 2.66
C ILE A 51 1.99 8.49 2.54
N VAL A 52 2.91 8.74 3.48
CA VAL A 52 4.24 8.12 3.45
C VAL A 52 4.13 6.59 3.60
N GLY A 53 3.31 6.10 4.53
CA GLY A 53 3.12 4.67 4.75
C GLY A 53 2.50 3.97 3.54
N CYS A 54 1.49 4.56 2.89
CA CYS A 54 0.93 4.02 1.65
C CYS A 54 1.96 4.00 0.51
N LEU A 55 2.80 5.04 0.37
CA LEU A 55 3.87 5.07 -0.62
C LEU A 55 4.91 3.96 -0.38
N LEU A 56 5.28 3.72 0.88
CA LEU A 56 6.21 2.63 1.24
C LEU A 56 5.62 1.26 0.94
N ILE A 57 4.34 1.03 1.29
CA ILE A 57 3.63 -0.22 0.97
C ILE A 57 3.60 -0.42 -0.55
N LEU A 58 3.27 0.61 -1.31
CA LEU A 58 3.27 0.55 -2.77
C LEU A 58 4.66 0.27 -3.34
N ALA A 59 5.71 0.92 -2.84
CA ALA A 59 7.09 0.69 -3.25
C ALA A 59 7.50 -0.76 -2.97
N GLU A 60 7.13 -1.31 -1.82
CA GLU A 60 7.34 -2.72 -1.48
C GLU A 60 6.59 -3.66 -2.43
N SER A 61 5.32 -3.38 -2.76
CA SER A 61 4.57 -4.16 -3.76
C SER A 61 5.28 -4.17 -5.11
N VAL A 62 5.69 -3.00 -5.60
CA VAL A 62 6.38 -2.86 -6.90
C VAL A 62 7.74 -3.54 -6.88
N ALA A 63 8.52 -3.40 -5.80
CA ALA A 63 9.82 -4.03 -5.67
C ALA A 63 9.70 -5.56 -5.60
N ARG A 64 8.71 -6.09 -4.87
CA ARG A 64 8.42 -7.52 -4.78
C ARG A 64 8.00 -8.08 -6.14
N ALA A 65 7.12 -7.37 -6.86
CA ALA A 65 6.71 -7.68 -8.21
C ALA A 65 7.90 -7.76 -9.18
N ALA A 66 8.76 -6.73 -9.16
CA ALA A 66 9.97 -6.68 -9.96
C ALA A 66 10.88 -7.87 -9.65
N ARG A 67 11.16 -8.15 -8.38
CA ARG A 67 11.99 -9.30 -7.96
C ARG A 67 11.44 -10.64 -8.46
N ARG A 68 10.13 -10.89 -8.32
CA ARG A 68 9.49 -12.12 -8.83
C ARG A 68 9.64 -12.25 -10.35
N LYS A 69 9.49 -11.14 -11.09
CA LYS A 69 9.64 -11.12 -12.55
C LYS A 69 11.08 -11.36 -13.02
N PHE A 70 12.08 -10.89 -12.27
CA PHE A 70 13.49 -11.05 -12.63
C PHE A 70 14.09 -12.41 -12.20
N MET A 71 13.55 -13.08 -11.18
CA MET A 71 14.02 -14.39 -10.72
C MET A 71 13.51 -15.59 -11.55
N HIS A 72 12.54 -15.39 -12.43
CA HIS A 72 12.00 -16.43 -13.31
C HIS A 72 12.60 -16.43 -14.74
N ARG A 73 13.82 -15.88 -14.90
CA ARG A 73 14.61 -16.05 -16.14
C ARG A 73 15.72 -17.07 -15.95
#